data_AF-A0A316ACN4-F1
#
_entry.id   AF-A0A316ACN4-F1
#
_cell.length_a   1.000
_cell.length_b   1.000
_cell.length_c   1.000
_cell.angle_alpha   90.00
_cell.angle_beta   90.00
_cell.angle_gamma   90.00
#
_symmetry.space_group_name_H-M   'P 1'
#
loop_
_entity.id
_entity.type
_entity.pdbx_description
1 polymer ?
#
loop_
_entity_poly.entity_id
_entity_poly.type
_entity_poly.pdbx_seq_one_letter_code
_entity_poly.pdbx_strand_id
1 'polypeptide(L)'
;MSAAAHAAPFRRPAPASRPPRRHTSATTAAAVAAVIASTVAAVLLGAATEAAQGVLPTAWGPLANSITAWVLLPAALTTAVLAAVPRQGTNGLTLALAAGLASTQGLVAGYYGWAAVVSNTSHAWSSVVLWAAAGLVSGALVGVAALVRATERGPLRGAATGLLAAVPLADGGRTVLLFPWQAAAGWAFAALAVVVLLVGLRRGERTAGWMTAAAAVAAGAGGFALLDAAARIAGGL
;
A
#
# COMPACT_ATOMS: atom_id res chain seq x y z
N MET A 1 71.31 -43.98 25.89
CA MET A 1 70.00 -44.58 26.19
C MET A 1 68.99 -43.44 26.26
N SER A 2 68.23 -43.22 25.18
CA SER A 2 67.35 -42.04 25.02
C SER A 2 65.91 -42.47 25.26
N ALA A 3 65.28 -41.94 26.30
CA ALA A 3 63.89 -42.21 26.65
C ALA A 3 62.96 -41.34 25.79
N ALA A 4 62.09 -41.99 25.00
CA ALA A 4 61.07 -41.32 24.21
C ALA A 4 59.86 -40.96 25.10
N ALA A 5 59.54 -39.68 25.19
CA ALA A 5 58.36 -39.18 25.89
C ALA A 5 57.09 -39.40 25.05
N HIS A 6 56.08 -40.05 25.64
CA HIS A 6 54.76 -40.23 25.04
C HIS A 6 54.01 -38.89 24.95
N ALA A 7 53.67 -38.49 23.72
CA ALA A 7 52.80 -37.34 23.46
C ALA A 7 51.35 -37.65 23.89
N ALA A 8 50.77 -36.76 24.69
CA ALA A 8 49.40 -36.86 25.17
C ALA A 8 48.37 -36.59 24.06
N PRO A 9 47.19 -37.26 24.08
CA PRO A 9 46.16 -37.08 23.07
C PRO A 9 45.47 -35.71 23.17
N PHE A 10 45.41 -34.99 22.05
CA PHE A 10 44.62 -33.78 21.85
C PHE A 10 43.13 -34.05 22.14
N ARG A 11 42.59 -33.54 23.25
CA ARG A 11 41.14 -33.49 23.48
C ARG A 11 40.52 -32.44 22.54
N ARG A 12 39.65 -32.87 21.63
CA ARG A 12 38.81 -31.95 20.83
C ARG A 12 37.86 -31.19 21.77
N PRO A 13 37.75 -29.85 21.66
CA PRO A 13 36.75 -29.09 22.40
C PRO A 13 35.33 -29.52 21.97
N ALA A 14 34.45 -29.73 22.96
CA ALA A 14 33.06 -30.05 22.72
C ALA A 14 32.37 -28.92 21.93
N PRO A 15 31.45 -29.23 20.99
CA PRO A 15 30.73 -28.21 20.25
C PRO A 15 29.93 -27.34 21.23
N ALA A 16 30.19 -26.03 21.19
CA ALA A 16 29.46 -25.05 21.97
C ALA A 16 27.95 -25.20 21.72
N SER A 17 27.19 -25.36 22.79
CA SER A 17 25.73 -25.41 22.77
C SER A 17 25.19 -24.15 22.11
N ARG A 18 24.53 -24.31 20.95
CA ARG A 18 23.86 -23.19 20.27
C ARG A 18 22.82 -22.57 21.23
N PRO A 19 22.84 -21.25 21.45
CA PRO A 19 21.84 -20.61 22.29
C PRO A 19 20.42 -20.80 21.72
N PRO A 20 19.39 -20.86 22.59
CA PRO A 20 18.03 -21.20 22.20
C PRO A 20 17.39 -20.12 21.30
N ARG A 21 16.50 -20.57 20.40
CA ARG A 21 15.72 -19.81 19.40
C ARG A 21 14.77 -18.73 19.98
N ARG A 22 15.24 -17.81 20.82
CA ARG A 22 14.42 -16.70 21.36
C ARG A 22 14.14 -15.58 20.35
N HIS A 23 14.90 -15.49 19.27
CA HIS A 23 14.82 -14.38 18.30
C HIS A 23 13.57 -14.42 17.40
N THR A 24 12.95 -15.57 17.17
CA THR A 24 11.79 -15.69 16.27
C THR A 24 10.49 -15.18 16.91
N SER A 25 10.29 -15.42 18.21
CA SER A 25 9.06 -15.00 18.91
C SER A 25 8.92 -13.47 19.01
N ALA A 26 10.01 -12.78 19.36
CA ALA A 26 10.00 -11.32 19.49
C ALA A 26 9.74 -10.62 18.14
N THR A 27 10.30 -11.14 17.06
CA THR A 27 10.12 -10.59 15.71
C THR A 27 8.68 -10.78 15.22
N THR A 28 8.07 -11.95 15.48
CA THR A 28 6.65 -12.20 15.18
C THR A 28 5.74 -11.29 15.99
N ALA A 29 5.99 -11.10 17.29
CA ALA A 29 5.21 -10.21 18.13
C ALA A 29 5.27 -8.75 17.64
N ALA A 30 6.46 -8.27 17.26
CA ALA A 30 6.63 -6.94 16.66
C ALA A 30 5.89 -6.80 15.32
N ALA A 31 5.94 -7.83 14.46
CA ALA A 31 5.20 -7.86 13.20
C ALA A 31 3.70 -7.78 13.41
N VAL A 32 3.15 -8.58 14.32
CA VAL A 32 1.72 -8.57 14.66
C VAL A 32 1.31 -7.22 15.23
N ALA A 33 2.08 -6.67 16.18
CA ALA A 33 1.78 -5.37 16.78
C ALA A 33 1.78 -4.24 15.72
N ALA A 34 2.76 -4.24 14.82
CA ALA A 34 2.83 -3.24 13.74
C ALA A 34 1.65 -3.36 12.76
N VAL A 35 1.27 -4.57 12.38
CA VAL A 35 0.08 -4.79 11.52
C VAL A 35 -1.19 -4.35 12.24
N ILE A 36 -1.38 -4.67 13.52
CA ILE A 36 -2.54 -4.22 14.30
C ILE A 36 -2.60 -2.69 14.36
N ALA A 37 -1.49 -2.03 14.69
CA ALA A 37 -1.43 -0.58 14.75
C ALA A 37 -1.77 0.06 13.39
N SER A 38 -1.26 -0.54 12.30
CA SER A 38 -1.58 -0.16 10.92
C SER A 38 -3.07 -0.30 10.60
N THR A 39 -3.69 -1.42 11.01
CA THR A 39 -5.13 -1.65 10.82
C THR A 39 -5.96 -0.64 11.60
N VAL A 40 -5.61 -0.36 12.85
CA VAL A 40 -6.32 0.64 13.67
C VAL A 40 -6.21 2.02 13.02
N ALA A 41 -5.01 2.43 12.60
CA ALA A 41 -4.81 3.69 11.89
C ALA A 41 -5.66 3.75 10.60
N ALA A 42 -5.72 2.66 9.84
CA ALA A 42 -6.56 2.57 8.65
C ALA A 42 -8.06 2.67 8.97
N VAL A 43 -8.56 2.02 10.03
CA VAL A 43 -9.96 2.17 10.46
C VAL A 43 -10.27 3.63 10.79
N LEU A 44 -9.40 4.31 11.54
CA LEU A 44 -9.58 5.72 11.87
C LEU A 44 -9.54 6.62 10.62
N LEU A 45 -8.66 6.35 9.67
CA LEU A 45 -8.59 7.08 8.40
C LEU A 45 -9.81 6.83 7.51
N GLY A 46 -10.36 5.61 7.52
CA GLY A 46 -11.60 5.28 6.81
C GLY A 46 -12.79 6.03 7.38
N ALA A 47 -12.90 6.08 8.71
CA ALA A 47 -13.90 6.89 9.39
C ALA A 47 -13.73 8.40 9.09
N ALA A 48 -12.50 8.90 9.10
CA ALA A 48 -12.20 10.29 8.77
C ALA A 48 -12.57 10.65 7.32
N THR A 49 -12.41 9.72 6.38
CA THR A 49 -12.81 9.86 4.97
C THR A 49 -14.32 10.11 4.86
N GLU A 50 -15.12 9.36 5.61
CA GLU A 50 -16.58 9.55 5.64
C GLU A 50 -16.96 10.87 6.34
N ALA A 51 -16.39 11.14 7.51
CA ALA A 51 -16.65 12.38 8.24
C ALA A 51 -16.30 13.64 7.43
N ALA A 52 -15.19 13.61 6.69
CA ALA A 52 -14.72 14.75 5.90
C ALA A 52 -15.63 15.09 4.70
N GLN A 53 -16.36 14.11 4.14
CA GLN A 53 -17.28 14.35 3.03
C GLN A 53 -18.44 15.27 3.42
N GLY A 54 -18.86 15.24 4.68
CA GLY A 54 -19.91 16.13 5.20
C GLY A 54 -19.44 17.56 5.51
N VAL A 55 -18.13 17.83 5.47
CA VAL A 55 -17.53 19.09 5.94
C VAL A 55 -16.84 19.86 4.82
N LEU A 56 -16.21 19.15 3.86
CA LEU A 56 -15.43 19.81 2.82
C LEU A 56 -16.31 20.49 1.76
N PRO A 57 -15.91 21.69 1.27
CA PRO A 57 -16.59 22.32 0.14
C PRO A 57 -16.58 21.40 -1.09
N THR A 58 -17.60 21.50 -1.95
CA THR A 58 -17.76 20.62 -3.13
C THR A 58 -16.51 20.52 -4.01
N ALA A 59 -15.79 21.64 -4.20
CA ALA A 59 -14.55 21.69 -4.99
C ALA A 59 -13.41 20.83 -4.42
N TRP A 60 -13.46 20.55 -3.11
CA TRP A 60 -12.49 19.76 -2.35
C TRP A 60 -13.05 18.42 -1.88
N GLY A 61 -14.34 18.14 -2.14
CA GLY A 61 -15.00 16.89 -1.79
C GLY A 61 -14.20 15.63 -2.17
N PRO A 62 -13.57 15.55 -3.36
CA PRO A 62 -12.75 14.39 -3.70
C PRO A 62 -11.55 14.15 -2.77
N LEU A 63 -11.02 15.19 -2.12
CA LEU A 63 -9.95 14.98 -1.13
C LEU A 63 -10.43 14.16 0.08
N ALA A 64 -11.71 14.28 0.44
CA ALA A 64 -12.31 13.51 1.52
C ALA A 64 -12.36 12.02 1.19
N ASN A 65 -12.72 11.68 -0.06
CA ASN A 65 -12.96 10.32 -0.51
C ASN A 65 -12.52 10.16 -1.97
N SER A 66 -11.29 9.66 -2.16
CA SER A 66 -10.63 9.51 -3.46
C SER A 66 -9.90 8.19 -3.56
N ILE A 67 -9.84 7.62 -4.76
CA ILE A 67 -9.05 6.41 -5.04
C ILE A 67 -7.59 6.64 -4.66
N THR A 68 -7.09 7.87 -4.82
CA THR A 68 -5.79 8.30 -4.32
C THR A 68 -5.58 7.98 -2.84
N ALA A 69 -6.49 8.40 -1.97
CA ALA A 69 -6.41 8.11 -0.54
C ALA A 69 -6.48 6.61 -0.25
N TRP A 70 -7.39 5.90 -0.92
CA TRP A 70 -7.60 4.45 -0.78
C TRP A 70 -6.38 3.60 -1.18
N VAL A 71 -5.46 4.13 -1.98
CA VAL A 71 -4.24 3.42 -2.40
C VAL A 71 -3.00 3.92 -1.66
N LEU A 72 -2.83 5.24 -1.54
CA LEU A 72 -1.61 5.82 -0.98
C LEU A 72 -1.55 5.69 0.54
N LEU A 73 -2.68 5.76 1.25
CA LEU A 73 -2.69 5.56 2.71
C LEU A 73 -2.28 4.14 3.08
N PRO A 74 -2.84 3.06 2.48
CA PRO A 74 -2.34 1.71 2.74
C PRO A 74 -0.90 1.49 2.32
N ALA A 75 -0.42 2.15 1.25
CA ALA A 75 0.98 2.07 0.82
C ALA A 75 1.92 2.69 1.87
N ALA A 76 1.54 3.86 2.40
CA ALA A 76 2.28 4.55 3.45
C ALA A 76 2.29 3.74 4.76
N LEU A 77 1.14 3.23 5.18
CA LEU A 77 1.00 2.38 6.36
C LEU A 77 1.80 1.08 6.23
N THR A 78 1.74 0.41 5.08
CA THR A 78 2.55 -0.79 4.81
C THR A 78 4.04 -0.46 4.85
N THR A 79 4.45 0.67 4.27
CA THR A 79 5.84 1.14 4.34
C THR A 79 6.28 1.37 5.79
N ALA A 80 5.40 1.94 6.63
CA ALA A 80 5.67 2.14 8.05
C ALA A 80 5.82 0.81 8.82
N VAL A 81 4.98 -0.18 8.54
CA VAL A 81 5.11 -1.54 9.10
C VAL A 81 6.45 -2.16 8.71
N LEU A 82 6.81 -2.12 7.42
CA LEU A 82 8.07 -2.67 6.92
C LEU A 82 9.31 -1.96 7.50
N ALA A 83 9.18 -0.69 7.88
CA ALA A 83 10.24 0.07 8.54
C ALA A 83 10.35 -0.26 10.04
N ALA A 84 9.23 -0.53 10.71
CA ALA A 84 9.18 -0.80 12.15
C ALA A 84 9.59 -2.23 12.52
N VAL A 85 9.45 -3.19 11.61
CA VAL A 85 9.70 -4.61 11.89
C VAL A 85 11.13 -5.01 11.46
N PRO A 86 11.95 -5.60 12.34
CA PRO A 86 13.27 -6.09 11.98
C PRO A 86 13.20 -7.11 10.83
N ARG A 87 14.12 -7.01 9.87
CA ARG A 87 14.15 -7.91 8.69
C ARG A 87 14.68 -9.32 8.99
N GLN A 88 15.32 -9.52 10.13
CA GLN A 88 15.92 -10.80 10.49
C GLN A 88 14.83 -11.75 11.04
N GLY A 89 14.39 -12.71 10.20
CA GLY A 89 13.48 -13.78 10.61
C GLY A 89 12.03 -13.63 10.16
N THR A 90 11.69 -12.57 9.43
CA THR A 90 10.35 -12.31 8.89
C THR A 90 10.34 -12.42 7.37
N ASN A 91 9.36 -13.14 6.82
CA ASN A 91 9.13 -13.15 5.38
C ASN A 91 8.56 -11.79 4.95
N GLY A 92 9.39 -10.95 4.32
CA GLY A 92 9.01 -9.59 3.93
C GLY A 92 7.79 -9.53 3.00
N LEU A 93 7.60 -10.54 2.14
CA LEU A 93 6.43 -10.64 1.28
C LEU A 93 5.17 -10.90 2.09
N THR A 94 5.19 -11.88 2.99
CA THR A 94 4.04 -12.17 3.87
C THR A 94 3.67 -10.96 4.72
N LEU A 95 4.66 -10.27 5.30
CA LEU A 95 4.42 -9.08 6.10
C LEU A 95 3.82 -7.93 5.27
N ALA A 96 4.34 -7.70 4.07
CA ALA A 96 3.84 -6.67 3.18
C ALA A 96 2.41 -6.95 2.69
N LEU A 97 2.11 -8.21 2.35
CA LEU A 97 0.75 -8.63 1.99
C LEU A 97 -0.20 -8.48 3.18
N ALA A 98 0.19 -8.94 4.36
CA ALA A 98 -0.63 -8.82 5.57
C ALA A 98 -0.92 -7.35 5.91
N ALA A 99 0.10 -6.49 5.89
CA ALA A 99 -0.08 -5.06 6.14
C ALA A 99 -0.94 -4.37 5.07
N GLY A 100 -0.69 -4.62 3.78
CA GLY A 100 -1.45 -4.03 2.68
C GLY A 100 -2.92 -4.43 2.71
N LEU A 101 -3.21 -5.72 2.93
CA LEU A 101 -4.56 -6.23 3.08
C LEU A 101 -5.24 -5.66 4.33
N ALA A 102 -4.55 -5.68 5.48
CA ALA A 102 -5.14 -5.21 6.72
C ALA A 102 -5.42 -3.69 6.70
N SER A 103 -4.55 -2.89 6.10
CA SER A 103 -4.79 -1.44 5.93
C SER A 103 -5.91 -1.14 4.94
N THR A 104 -6.00 -1.81 3.80
CA THR A 104 -7.10 -1.58 2.84
C THR A 104 -8.44 -2.01 3.41
N GLN A 105 -8.52 -3.19 4.01
CA GLN A 105 -9.75 -3.65 4.67
C GLN A 105 -10.09 -2.78 5.89
N GLY A 106 -9.08 -2.31 6.62
CA GLY A 106 -9.25 -1.36 7.72
C GLY A 106 -9.91 -0.07 7.26
N LEU A 107 -9.45 0.52 6.15
CA LEU A 107 -10.11 1.70 5.57
C LEU A 107 -11.56 1.42 5.20
N VAL A 108 -11.84 0.27 4.55
CA VAL A 108 -13.21 -0.09 4.12
C VAL A 108 -14.12 -0.27 5.33
N ALA A 109 -13.65 -0.98 6.35
CA ALA A 109 -14.38 -1.20 7.59
C ALA A 109 -14.62 0.11 8.36
N GLY A 110 -13.61 0.98 8.44
CA GLY A 110 -13.74 2.29 9.08
C GLY A 110 -14.74 3.20 8.39
N TYR A 111 -14.67 3.25 7.05
CA TYR A 111 -15.58 4.03 6.22
C TYR A 111 -17.03 3.60 6.40
N TYR A 112 -17.33 2.32 6.12
CA TYR A 112 -18.69 1.81 6.21
C TYR A 112 -19.20 1.71 7.64
N GLY A 113 -18.31 1.43 8.60
CA GLY A 113 -18.66 1.42 10.02
C GLY A 113 -19.07 2.81 10.51
N TRP A 114 -18.32 3.86 10.14
CA TRP A 114 -18.68 5.24 10.47
C TRP A 114 -19.99 5.66 9.78
N ALA A 115 -20.12 5.36 8.48
CA ALA A 115 -21.33 5.68 7.73
C ALA A 115 -22.59 5.06 8.38
N ALA A 116 -22.51 3.79 8.79
CA ALA A 116 -23.63 3.08 9.39
C ALA A 116 -23.94 3.53 10.83
N VAL A 117 -22.92 3.72 11.67
CA VAL A 117 -23.10 3.92 13.12
C VAL A 117 -23.20 5.40 13.51
N VAL A 118 -22.52 6.29 12.78
CA VAL A 118 -22.41 7.71 13.14
C VAL A 118 -23.18 8.60 12.18
N SER A 119 -22.92 8.46 10.87
CA SER A 119 -23.61 9.28 9.85
C SER A 119 -25.03 8.82 9.56
N ASN A 120 -25.45 7.65 10.06
CA ASN A 120 -26.73 7.00 9.75
C ASN A 120 -27.03 6.95 8.23
N THR A 121 -25.98 6.77 7.43
CA THR A 121 -26.03 6.75 5.97
C THR A 121 -26.12 5.31 5.49
N SER A 122 -27.24 4.95 4.86
CA SER A 122 -27.45 3.61 4.34
C SER A 122 -26.65 3.38 3.06
N HIS A 123 -25.85 2.32 3.02
CA HIS A 123 -25.21 1.84 1.80
C HIS A 123 -25.76 0.47 1.42
N ALA A 124 -25.88 0.23 0.11
CA ALA A 124 -26.22 -1.09 -0.39
C ALA A 124 -25.16 -2.12 0.01
N TRP A 125 -25.58 -3.30 0.44
CA TRP A 125 -24.65 -4.38 0.80
C TRP A 125 -23.74 -4.78 -0.36
N SER A 126 -24.25 -4.71 -1.60
CA SER A 126 -23.46 -4.92 -2.82
C SER A 126 -22.27 -3.96 -2.92
N SER A 127 -22.43 -2.70 -2.49
CA SER A 127 -21.33 -1.73 -2.47
C SER A 127 -20.26 -2.13 -1.45
N VAL A 128 -20.67 -2.53 -0.23
CA VAL A 128 -19.73 -2.98 0.81
C VAL A 128 -18.92 -4.17 0.32
N VAL A 129 -19.59 -5.17 -0.28
CA VAL A 129 -18.93 -6.35 -0.83
C VAL A 129 -17.99 -6.00 -1.99
N LEU A 130 -18.42 -5.13 -2.90
CA LEU A 130 -17.59 -4.68 -4.02
C LEU A 130 -16.31 -4.01 -3.54
N TRP A 131 -16.41 -3.08 -2.59
CA TRP A 131 -15.25 -2.35 -2.08
C TRP A 131 -14.35 -3.20 -1.18
N ALA A 132 -14.92 -4.15 -0.43
CA ALA A 132 -14.12 -5.14 0.28
C ALA A 132 -13.32 -6.02 -0.70
N ALA A 133 -13.95 -6.51 -1.77
CA ALA A 133 -13.28 -7.31 -2.80
C ALA A 133 -12.20 -6.50 -3.55
N ALA A 134 -12.52 -5.26 -3.94
CA ALA A 134 -11.55 -4.34 -4.53
C ALA A 134 -10.37 -4.07 -3.58
N GLY A 135 -10.65 -3.92 -2.28
CA GLY A 135 -9.66 -3.77 -1.21
C GLY A 135 -8.72 -4.97 -1.09
N LEU A 136 -9.19 -6.20 -1.33
CA LEU A 136 -8.31 -7.38 -1.29
C LEU A 136 -7.29 -7.34 -2.43
N VAL A 137 -7.75 -7.03 -3.64
CA VAL A 137 -6.88 -6.94 -4.83
C VAL A 137 -5.92 -5.77 -4.67
N SER A 138 -6.43 -4.59 -4.35
CA SER A 138 -5.61 -3.39 -4.20
C SER A 138 -4.63 -3.51 -3.02
N GLY A 139 -5.06 -4.10 -1.90
CA GLY A 139 -4.23 -4.32 -0.72
C GLY A 139 -3.03 -5.21 -0.99
N ALA A 140 -3.22 -6.31 -1.74
CA ALA A 140 -2.12 -7.16 -2.17
C ALA A 140 -1.14 -6.41 -3.09
N LEU A 141 -1.65 -5.70 -4.10
CA LEU A 141 -0.82 -4.95 -5.05
C LEU A 141 -0.04 -3.82 -4.37
N VAL A 142 -0.70 -3.07 -3.50
CA VAL A 142 -0.11 -1.98 -2.71
C VAL A 142 0.96 -2.51 -1.75
N GLY A 143 0.68 -3.64 -1.09
CA GLY A 143 1.66 -4.30 -0.23
C GLY A 143 2.94 -4.67 -0.99
N VAL A 144 2.79 -5.30 -2.16
CA VAL A 144 3.93 -5.64 -3.02
C VAL A 144 4.67 -4.39 -3.51
N ALA A 145 3.95 -3.37 -3.97
CA ALA A 145 4.57 -2.12 -4.42
C ALA A 145 5.36 -1.42 -3.29
N ALA A 146 4.83 -1.40 -2.07
CA ALA A 146 5.51 -0.86 -0.90
C ALA A 146 6.76 -1.68 -0.55
N LEU A 147 6.68 -3.01 -0.62
CA LEU A 147 7.83 -3.89 -0.41
C LEU A 147 8.94 -3.64 -1.42
N VAL A 148 8.61 -3.68 -2.72
CA VAL A 148 9.58 -3.42 -3.81
C VAL A 148 10.23 -2.06 -3.63
N ARG A 149 9.45 -1.03 -3.30
CA ARG A 149 9.99 0.31 -3.03
C ARG A 149 10.94 0.33 -1.83
N ALA A 150 10.66 -0.47 -0.80
CA ALA A 150 11.44 -0.53 0.45
C ALA A 150 12.73 -1.38 0.34
N THR A 151 12.77 -2.37 -0.56
CA THR A 151 13.90 -3.32 -0.67
C THR A 151 14.74 -3.12 -1.93
N GLU A 152 14.13 -2.74 -3.05
CA GLU A 152 14.82 -2.64 -4.33
C GLU A 152 15.49 -1.27 -4.54
N ARG A 153 16.33 -1.21 -5.57
CA ARG A 153 16.98 0.01 -6.05
C ARG A 153 16.87 0.11 -7.57
N GLY A 154 17.13 1.31 -8.11
CA GLY A 154 17.19 1.50 -9.56
C GLY A 154 15.83 1.33 -10.23
N PRO A 155 15.76 0.73 -11.43
CA PRO A 155 14.54 0.76 -12.25
C PRO A 155 13.34 0.08 -11.60
N LEU A 156 13.52 -0.99 -10.81
CA LEU A 156 12.41 -1.68 -10.14
C LEU A 156 11.74 -0.83 -9.06
N ARG A 157 12.54 -0.17 -8.21
CA ARG A 157 12.04 0.81 -7.23
C ARG A 157 11.39 2.01 -7.93
N GLY A 158 11.96 2.43 -9.06
CA GLY A 158 11.38 3.43 -9.94
C GLY A 158 9.99 3.05 -10.40
N ALA A 159 9.84 1.87 -11.02
CA ALA A 159 8.58 1.33 -11.53
C ALA A 159 7.52 1.22 -10.42
N ALA A 160 7.86 0.69 -9.24
CA ALA A 160 6.93 0.59 -8.11
C ALA A 160 6.45 1.98 -7.63
N THR A 161 7.35 2.97 -7.59
CA THR A 161 6.98 4.36 -7.26
C THR A 161 6.09 4.96 -8.36
N GLY A 162 6.38 4.64 -9.62
CA GLY A 162 5.57 5.02 -10.78
C GLY A 162 4.14 4.46 -10.72
N LEU A 163 3.98 3.19 -10.37
CA LEU A 163 2.66 2.56 -10.17
C LEU A 163 1.84 3.29 -9.10
N LEU A 164 2.47 3.62 -7.96
CA LEU A 164 1.79 4.36 -6.89
C LEU A 164 1.44 5.79 -7.31
N ALA A 165 2.32 6.47 -8.05
CA ALA A 165 2.07 7.82 -8.56
C ALA A 165 1.04 7.87 -9.72
N ALA A 166 0.84 6.76 -10.44
CA ALA A 166 -0.17 6.68 -11.48
C ALA A 166 -1.59 6.90 -10.95
N VAL A 167 -1.85 6.50 -9.70
CA VAL A 167 -3.18 6.64 -9.09
C VAL A 167 -3.61 8.10 -8.93
N PRO A 168 -2.87 8.98 -8.24
CA PRO A 168 -3.22 10.40 -8.19
C PRO A 168 -3.19 11.10 -9.55
N LEU A 169 -2.37 10.65 -10.52
CA LEU A 169 -2.46 11.17 -11.90
C LEU A 169 -3.79 10.81 -12.56
N ALA A 170 -4.21 9.55 -12.46
CA ALA A 170 -5.45 9.07 -13.05
C ALA A 170 -6.67 9.70 -12.36
N ASP A 171 -6.67 9.76 -11.03
CA ASP A 171 -7.74 10.33 -10.22
C ASP A 171 -7.85 11.85 -10.45
N GLY A 172 -6.70 12.53 -10.51
CA GLY A 172 -6.62 13.96 -10.84
C GLY A 172 -7.12 14.27 -12.24
N GLY A 173 -6.63 13.53 -13.24
CA GLY A 173 -7.05 13.69 -14.64
C GLY A 173 -8.55 13.42 -14.82
N ARG A 174 -9.06 12.32 -14.24
CA ARG A 174 -10.50 12.01 -14.25
C ARG A 174 -11.32 13.13 -13.62
N THR A 175 -10.87 13.65 -12.49
CA THR A 175 -11.56 14.73 -11.76
C THR A 175 -11.60 16.01 -12.59
N VAL A 176 -10.47 16.44 -13.16
CA VAL A 176 -10.40 17.64 -13.99
C VAL A 176 -11.25 17.51 -15.26
N LEU A 177 -11.22 16.36 -15.92
CA LEU A 177 -11.88 16.17 -17.22
C LEU A 177 -13.39 15.93 -17.10
N LEU A 178 -13.83 15.17 -16.09
CA LEU A 178 -15.23 14.74 -15.97
C LEU A 178 -16.02 15.54 -14.94
N PHE A 179 -15.34 16.19 -13.99
CA PHE A 179 -15.96 16.93 -12.89
C PHE A 179 -15.32 18.33 -12.74
N PRO A 180 -15.49 19.24 -13.73
CA PRO A 180 -14.77 20.52 -13.75
C PRO A 180 -15.05 21.40 -12.52
N TRP A 181 -16.20 21.25 -11.85
CA TRP A 181 -16.50 21.94 -10.58
C TRP A 181 -15.66 21.43 -9.39
N GLN A 182 -14.93 20.33 -9.56
CA GLN A 182 -13.98 19.75 -8.61
C GLN A 182 -12.53 19.83 -9.11
N ALA A 183 -12.26 20.62 -10.15
CA ALA A 183 -10.94 20.69 -10.78
C ALA A 183 -9.81 21.06 -9.80
N ALA A 184 -10.10 21.85 -8.76
CA ALA A 184 -9.10 22.20 -7.73
C ALA A 184 -8.53 20.95 -7.03
N ALA A 185 -9.39 20.03 -6.59
CA ALA A 185 -8.94 18.75 -6.02
C ALA A 185 -8.21 17.89 -7.07
N GLY A 186 -8.71 17.87 -8.31
CA GLY A 186 -8.07 17.14 -9.40
C GLY A 186 -6.64 17.61 -9.68
N TRP A 187 -6.41 18.92 -9.73
CA TRP A 187 -5.08 19.50 -9.87
C TRP A 187 -4.20 19.23 -8.64
N ALA A 188 -4.77 19.23 -7.44
CA ALA A 188 -4.02 18.86 -6.23
C ALA A 188 -3.52 17.41 -6.29
N PHE A 189 -4.33 16.46 -6.77
CA PHE A 189 -3.88 15.08 -6.98
C PHE A 189 -2.78 14.99 -8.05
N ALA A 190 -2.95 15.65 -9.19
CA ALA A 190 -1.93 15.66 -10.23
C ALA A 190 -0.60 16.25 -9.71
N ALA A 191 -0.66 17.36 -8.96
CA ALA A 191 0.50 17.96 -8.33
C ALA A 191 1.16 17.03 -7.30
N LEU A 192 0.38 16.35 -6.46
CA LEU A 192 0.88 15.35 -5.52
C LEU A 192 1.65 14.25 -6.25
N ALA A 193 1.11 13.74 -7.36
CA ALA A 193 1.78 12.71 -8.15
C ALA A 193 3.12 13.18 -8.71
N VAL A 194 3.16 14.39 -9.27
CA VAL A 194 4.38 15.00 -9.79
C VAL A 194 5.41 15.18 -8.67
N VAL A 195 4.99 15.63 -7.49
CA VAL A 195 5.89 15.73 -6.31
C VAL A 195 6.44 14.35 -5.92
N VAL A 196 5.59 13.32 -5.87
CA VAL A 196 6.03 11.94 -5.58
C VAL A 196 7.06 11.45 -6.60
N LEU A 197 6.86 11.74 -7.89
CA LEU A 197 7.79 11.35 -8.95
C LEU A 197 9.09 12.18 -8.94
N LEU A 198 9.03 13.46 -8.63
CA LEU A 198 10.23 14.33 -8.62
C LEU A 198 11.09 14.11 -7.37
N VAL A 199 10.45 13.99 -6.20
CA VAL A 199 11.12 13.91 -4.90
C VAL A 199 11.40 12.46 -4.51
N GLY A 200 10.50 11.54 -4.84
CA GLY A 200 10.59 10.13 -4.45
C GLY A 200 11.57 9.30 -5.28
N LEU A 201 12.00 9.79 -6.45
CA LEU A 201 12.84 9.08 -7.41
C LEU A 201 14.26 9.63 -7.48
N ARG A 202 15.24 8.74 -7.35
CA ARG A 202 16.66 9.05 -7.63
C ARG A 202 16.92 9.09 -9.13
N ARG A 203 18.04 9.70 -9.57
CA ARG A 203 18.36 9.91 -11.00
C ARG A 203 18.25 8.62 -11.85
N GLY A 204 18.73 7.48 -11.34
CA GLY A 204 18.64 6.17 -12.03
C GLY A 204 17.27 5.47 -11.95
N GLU A 205 16.31 6.03 -11.22
CA GLU A 205 14.96 5.47 -11.02
C GLU A 205 13.91 6.24 -11.83
N ARG A 206 14.24 7.47 -12.24
CA ARG A 206 13.31 8.42 -12.88
C ARG A 206 12.66 7.88 -14.14
N THR A 207 13.44 7.38 -15.09
CA THR A 207 12.91 6.91 -16.38
C THR A 207 11.89 5.79 -16.18
N ALA A 208 12.22 4.78 -15.37
CA ALA A 208 11.30 3.69 -15.06
C ALA A 208 10.05 4.20 -14.33
N GLY A 209 10.19 5.09 -13.34
CA GLY A 209 9.04 5.63 -12.62
C GLY A 209 8.08 6.42 -13.51
N TRP A 210 8.60 7.31 -14.37
CA TRP A 210 7.77 8.06 -15.32
C TRP A 210 7.13 7.15 -16.37
N MET A 211 7.88 6.22 -16.94
CA MET A 211 7.36 5.27 -17.95
C MET A 211 6.26 4.38 -17.37
N THR A 212 6.49 3.83 -16.17
CA THR A 212 5.48 2.99 -15.52
C THR A 212 4.25 3.79 -15.11
N ALA A 213 4.40 5.03 -14.63
CA ALA A 213 3.27 5.90 -14.35
C ALA A 213 2.44 6.17 -15.60
N ALA A 214 3.09 6.55 -16.71
CA ALA A 214 2.42 6.79 -17.98
C ALA A 214 1.72 5.54 -18.52
N ALA A 215 2.40 4.39 -18.50
CA ALA A 215 1.82 3.12 -18.94
C ALA A 215 0.62 2.69 -18.10
N ALA A 216 0.68 2.87 -16.77
CA ALA A 216 -0.43 2.53 -15.87
C ALA A 216 -1.63 3.46 -16.07
N VAL A 217 -1.41 4.78 -16.26
CA VAL A 217 -2.49 5.73 -16.59
C VAL A 217 -3.12 5.37 -17.93
N ALA A 218 -2.32 5.07 -18.96
CA ALA A 218 -2.82 4.68 -20.28
C ALA A 218 -3.62 3.35 -20.22
N ALA A 219 -3.11 2.35 -19.49
CA ALA A 219 -3.81 1.09 -19.30
C ALA A 219 -5.14 1.27 -18.55
N GLY A 220 -5.17 2.12 -17.51
CA GLY A 220 -6.39 2.46 -16.79
C GLY A 220 -7.42 3.17 -17.68
N ALA A 221 -6.98 4.14 -18.49
CA ALA A 221 -7.84 4.82 -19.45
C ALA A 221 -8.40 3.86 -20.52
N GLY A 222 -7.57 2.96 -21.04
CA GLY A 222 -8.00 1.93 -21.99
C GLY A 222 -9.00 0.94 -21.37
N GLY A 223 -8.75 0.49 -20.14
CA GLY A 223 -9.67 -0.36 -19.39
C GLY A 223 -11.02 0.31 -19.13
N PHE A 224 -11.01 1.59 -18.75
CA PHE A 224 -12.24 2.37 -18.60
C PHE A 224 -13.02 2.49 -19.91
N ALA A 225 -12.35 2.82 -21.02
CA ALA A 225 -13.00 2.92 -22.33
C ALA A 225 -13.62 1.59 -22.79
N LEU A 226 -12.95 0.46 -22.54
CA LEU A 226 -13.48 -0.86 -22.85
C LEU A 226 -14.72 -1.20 -22.02
N LEU A 227 -14.70 -0.90 -20.72
CA LEU A 227 -15.84 -1.12 -19.84
C LEU A 227 -17.03 -0.23 -20.20
N ASP A 228 -16.78 1.04 -20.54
CA ASP A 228 -17.82 1.97 -21.00
C ASP A 228 -18.45 1.49 -22.30
N ALA A 229 -17.63 1.04 -23.27
CA ALA A 229 -18.13 0.47 -24.52
C ALA A 229 -18.98 -0.79 -24.28
N ALA A 230 -18.51 -1.71 -23.43
CA ALA A 230 -19.26 -2.92 -23.09
C ALA A 230 -20.60 -2.61 -22.40
N ALA A 231 -20.62 -1.62 -21.51
CA ALA A 231 -21.83 -1.19 -20.82
C ALA A 231 -22.86 -0.58 -21.78
N ARG A 232 -22.43 0.24 -22.75
CA ARG A 232 -23.32 0.79 -23.79
C ARG A 232 -23.96 -0.30 -24.63
N ILE A 233 -23.16 -1.27 -25.09
CA ILE A 233 -23.62 -2.43 -25.88
C ILE A 233 -24.64 -3.25 -25.08
N ALA A 234 -24.35 -3.57 -23.81
CA ALA A 234 -25.25 -4.34 -22.97
C ALA A 234 -26.54 -3.57 -22.62
N GLY A 235 -26.48 -2.23 -22.58
CA GLY A 235 -27.60 -1.35 -22.29
C GLY A 235 -28.52 -1.05 -23.48
N GLY A 236 -28.21 -1.53 -24.69
CA GLY A 236 -29.05 -1.34 -25.88
C GLY A 236 -28.97 0.07 -26.50
N LEU A 237 -27.85 0.76 -26.34
CA LEU A 237 -27.47 1.96 -27.12
C LEU A 237 -26.43 1.59 -28.17
#